data_AF-A0A535E1B3-F1
#
_entry.id   AF-A0A535E1B3-F1
#
_cell.length_a   1.000
_cell.length_b   1.000
_cell.length_c   1.000
_cell.angle_alpha   90.00
_cell.angle_beta   90.00
_cell.angle_gamma   90.00
#
_symmetry.space_group_name_H-M   'P 1'
#
loop_
_entity.id
_entity.type
_entity.pdbx_description
1 polymer ?
#
loop_
_entity_poly.entity_id
_entity_poly.type
_entity_poly.pdbx_seq_one_letter_code
_entity_poly.pdbx_strand_id
1 'polypeptide(L)'
;MPWALGEPGDAIAYLFAGELVADGQRRNGTSNKILWVVRDGAARPHVEGHPLGRSQPVVSFDGGPSIVDVPAAGCWTFQVSWGSHPTSRSVINLEVLPAGSLPSPPGVAAAG
;
A
#
# COMPACT_ATOMS: atom_id res chain seq x y z
N MET A 1 1.13 4.13 -14.30
CA MET A 1 1.40 3.98 -12.85
C MET A 1 0.25 3.17 -12.27
N PRO A 2 0.51 1.97 -11.72
CA PRO A 2 -0.52 1.14 -11.10
C PRO A 2 -1.18 1.83 -9.91
N TRP A 3 -2.43 1.49 -9.66
CA TRP A 3 -3.19 2.00 -8.51
C TRP A 3 -4.18 0.95 -8.02
N ALA A 4 -4.59 1.08 -6.77
CA ALA A 4 -5.63 0.27 -6.16
C ALA A 4 -6.68 1.18 -5.51
N LEU A 5 -7.95 0.93 -5.80
CA LEU A 5 -9.09 1.58 -5.15
C LEU A 5 -9.47 0.78 -3.92
N GLY A 6 -9.79 1.48 -2.83
CA GLY A 6 -10.23 0.84 -1.61
C GLY A 6 -11.74 0.58 -1.57
N GLU A 7 -12.15 -0.13 -0.52
CA GLU A 7 -13.55 -0.44 -0.23
C GLU A 7 -13.92 0.10 1.17
N PRO A 8 -14.93 1.00 1.29
CA PRO A 8 -15.62 1.70 0.19
C PRO A 8 -14.64 2.54 -0.66
N GLY A 9 -15.06 2.93 -1.87
CA GLY A 9 -14.29 3.61 -2.92
C GLY A 9 -13.82 5.04 -2.61
N ASP A 10 -13.43 5.30 -1.38
CA ASP A 10 -13.13 6.61 -0.81
C ASP A 10 -11.63 6.84 -0.60
N ALA A 11 -10.79 5.83 -0.83
CA ALA A 11 -9.35 5.96 -0.85
C ALA A 11 -8.73 5.28 -2.07
N ILE A 12 -7.63 5.84 -2.58
CA ILE A 12 -6.82 5.27 -3.67
C ILE A 12 -5.36 5.25 -3.24
N ALA A 13 -4.67 4.15 -3.54
CA ALA A 13 -3.23 4.00 -3.43
C ALA A 13 -2.60 4.04 -4.82
N TYR A 14 -1.76 5.05 -5.10
CA TYR A 14 -0.96 5.11 -6.33
C TYR A 14 0.44 4.55 -6.09
N LEU A 15 0.84 3.53 -6.83
CA LEU A 15 2.12 2.83 -6.66
C LEU A 15 3.16 3.42 -7.61
N PHE A 16 4.06 4.26 -7.10
CA PHE A 16 5.17 4.80 -7.90
C PHE A 16 6.24 3.75 -8.19
N ALA A 17 6.37 2.75 -7.31
CA ALA A 17 7.29 1.64 -7.51
C ALA A 17 6.80 0.59 -8.52
N GLY A 18 5.58 0.73 -9.07
CA GLY A 18 4.92 -0.26 -9.91
C GLY A 18 4.37 -1.45 -9.11
N GLU A 19 5.22 -2.03 -8.28
CA GLU A 19 4.92 -3.14 -7.36
C GLU A 19 5.49 -2.82 -5.97
N LEU A 20 5.20 -3.63 -4.97
CA LEU A 20 5.88 -3.58 -3.67
C LEU A 20 6.80 -4.79 -3.52
N VAL A 21 7.90 -4.63 -2.79
CA VAL A 21 8.73 -5.75 -2.31
C VAL A 21 8.83 -5.73 -0.79
N ALA A 22 8.99 -6.90 -0.18
CA ALA A 22 9.26 -7.00 1.25
C ALA A 22 10.53 -6.22 1.63
N ASP A 23 10.51 -5.60 2.80
CA ASP A 23 11.56 -4.75 3.38
C ASP A 23 11.98 -3.54 2.53
N GLY A 24 11.28 -3.25 1.42
CA GLY A 24 11.62 -2.15 0.50
C GLY A 24 12.92 -2.36 -0.28
N GLN A 25 13.59 -3.50 -0.12
CA GLN A 25 14.91 -3.75 -0.70
C GLN A 25 14.79 -4.21 -2.15
N ARG A 26 15.01 -3.30 -3.10
CA ARG A 26 15.10 -3.63 -4.53
C ARG A 26 16.55 -3.65 -5.02
N ARG A 27 16.88 -4.61 -5.88
CA ARG A 27 18.25 -4.77 -6.44
C ARG A 27 18.70 -3.59 -7.29
N ASN A 28 17.77 -2.84 -7.88
CA ASN A 28 18.03 -1.66 -8.70
C ASN A 28 18.16 -0.36 -7.89
N GLY A 29 18.09 -0.43 -6.55
CA GLY A 29 18.23 0.73 -5.66
C GLY A 29 17.00 1.63 -5.54
N THR A 30 15.86 1.28 -6.15
CA THR A 30 14.61 2.03 -5.98
C THR A 30 13.89 1.61 -4.70
N SER A 31 13.13 2.52 -4.08
CA SER A 31 12.33 2.22 -2.88
C SER A 31 10.89 1.88 -3.22
N ASN A 32 10.19 1.21 -2.30
CA ASN A 32 8.73 1.22 -2.32
C ASN A 32 8.22 2.65 -2.12
N LYS A 33 7.16 3.02 -2.85
CA LYS A 33 6.54 4.33 -2.68
C LYS A 33 5.07 4.27 -3.09
N ILE A 34 4.20 4.73 -2.19
CA ILE A 34 2.76 4.85 -2.40
C ILE A 34 2.34 6.30 -2.11
N LEU A 35 1.45 6.85 -2.93
CA LEU A 35 0.63 8.01 -2.54
C LEU A 35 -0.76 7.53 -2.16
N TRP A 36 -1.12 7.76 -0.90
CA TRP A 36 -2.44 7.51 -0.35
C TRP A 36 -3.29 8.77 -0.49
N VAL A 37 -4.39 8.69 -1.23
CA VAL A 37 -5.35 9.78 -1.43
C VAL A 37 -6.69 9.36 -0.87
N VAL A 38 -7.36 10.25 -0.14
CA VAL A 38 -8.70 10.04 0.38
C VAL A 38 -9.66 11.09 -0.19
N ARG A 39 -10.94 10.75 -0.33
CA ARG A 39 -11.97 11.57 -0.98
C ARG A 39 -12.01 13.01 -0.46
N ASP A 40 -11.89 13.18 0.85
CA ASP A 40 -12.03 14.50 1.50
C ASP A 40 -10.73 15.32 1.48
N GLY A 41 -9.68 14.82 0.81
CA GLY A 41 -8.42 15.55 0.61
C GLY A 41 -7.54 15.67 1.85
N ALA A 42 -7.78 14.85 2.89
CA ALA A 42 -6.90 14.83 4.07
C ALA A 42 -5.46 14.49 3.65
N ALA A 43 -4.51 15.36 3.97
CA ALA A 43 -3.13 15.26 3.48
C ALA A 43 -2.35 14.08 4.08
N ARG A 44 -2.77 13.60 5.26
CA ARG A 44 -2.09 12.55 6.04
C ARG A 44 -3.14 11.61 6.65
N PRO A 45 -3.82 10.77 5.85
CA PRO A 45 -4.67 9.73 6.40
C PRO A 45 -3.82 8.75 7.21
N HIS A 46 -4.34 8.17 8.29
CA HIS A 46 -3.65 7.11 9.01
C HIS A 46 -3.77 5.79 8.26
N VAL A 47 -2.67 5.04 8.15
CA VAL A 47 -2.62 3.77 7.41
C VAL A 47 -2.08 2.66 8.31
N GLU A 48 -2.82 1.55 8.36
CA GLU A 48 -2.44 0.33 9.06
C GLU A 48 -2.32 -0.83 8.07
N GLY A 49 -1.19 -1.55 8.10
CA GLY A 49 -0.90 -2.68 7.22
C GLY A 49 -0.98 -4.01 7.94
N HIS A 50 -1.79 -4.92 7.40
CA HIS A 50 -2.03 -6.27 7.93
C HIS A 50 -1.63 -7.32 6.89
N PRO A 51 -0.77 -8.29 7.22
CA PRO A 51 -0.59 -9.44 6.36
C PRO A 51 -1.87 -10.29 6.36
N LEU A 52 -2.14 -10.98 5.25
CA LEU A 52 -3.31 -11.83 5.11
C LEU A 52 -3.48 -12.79 6.31
N GLY A 53 -4.69 -12.83 6.87
CA GLY A 53 -5.02 -13.69 8.01
C GLY A 53 -4.63 -13.17 9.38
N ARG A 54 -4.07 -11.95 9.49
CA ARG A 54 -3.75 -11.31 10.78
C ARG A 54 -4.72 -10.17 11.12
N SER A 55 -5.22 -10.19 12.35
CA SER A 55 -6.13 -9.16 12.87
C SER A 55 -5.40 -7.89 13.33
N GLN A 56 -4.19 -8.02 13.88
CA GLN A 56 -3.39 -6.89 14.34
C GLN A 56 -2.52 -6.32 13.21
N PRO A 57 -2.33 -5.00 13.14
CA PRO A 57 -1.44 -4.40 12.17
C PRO A 57 0.02 -4.71 12.53
N VAL A 58 0.84 -4.92 11.50
CA VAL A 58 2.29 -5.09 11.65
C VAL A 58 3.01 -3.79 11.36
N VAL A 59 2.42 -2.90 10.57
CA VAL A 59 2.91 -1.55 10.31
C VAL A 59 1.78 -0.54 10.50
N SER A 60 2.14 0.66 10.97
CA SER A 60 1.21 1.76 11.21
C SER A 60 1.96 3.07 10.96
N PHE A 61 1.42 3.94 10.11
CA PHE A 61 2.10 5.17 9.70
C PHE A 61 1.14 6.22 9.14
N ASP A 62 1.60 7.47 9.09
CA ASP A 62 0.91 8.55 8.37
C ASP A 62 1.06 8.34 6.85
N GLY A 63 -0.08 8.36 6.17
CA GLY A 63 -0.21 8.33 4.72
C GLY A 63 0.17 9.65 4.04
N GLY A 64 -0.40 9.88 2.85
CA GLY A 64 0.13 10.85 1.89
C GLY A 64 1.20 10.18 1.02
N PRO A 65 2.26 10.88 0.58
CA PRO A 65 3.37 10.24 -0.12
C PRO A 65 4.28 9.48 0.87
N SER A 66 4.13 8.17 0.99
CA SER A 66 4.82 7.35 2.01
C SER A 66 5.75 6.30 1.37
N ILE A 67 6.90 6.06 2.00
CA ILE A 67 7.68 4.83 1.79
C ILE A 67 6.99 3.75 2.61
N VAL A 68 6.74 2.60 2.01
CA VAL A 68 5.94 1.52 2.62
C VAL A 68 6.74 0.24 2.56
N ASP A 69 7.39 -0.09 3.68
CA ASP A 69 8.25 -1.26 3.79
C ASP A 69 7.61 -2.21 4.81
N VAL A 70 6.98 -3.26 4.29
CA VAL A 70 6.39 -4.32 5.11
C VAL A 70 7.32 -5.53 5.15
N PRO A 71 7.36 -6.28 6.26
CA PRO A 71 8.44 -7.25 6.52
C PRO A 71 8.29 -8.59 5.79
N ALA A 72 7.19 -8.81 5.07
CA ALA A 72 6.93 -10.09 4.43
C ALA A 72 6.24 -9.95 3.08
N ALA A 73 6.56 -10.87 2.17
CA ALA A 73 5.86 -11.03 0.91
C ALA A 73 4.45 -11.63 1.12
N GLY A 74 3.62 -11.51 0.10
CA GLY A 74 2.25 -12.02 0.05
C GLY A 74 1.20 -10.92 -0.04
N CYS A 75 -0.06 -11.29 0.21
CA CYS A 75 -1.18 -10.36 0.19
C CYS A 75 -1.24 -9.55 1.49
N TRP A 76 -1.43 -8.25 1.35
CA TRP A 76 -1.57 -7.31 2.45
C TRP A 76 -2.87 -6.52 2.34
N THR A 77 -3.51 -6.31 3.48
CA THR A 77 -4.66 -5.43 3.64
C THR A 77 -4.22 -4.15 4.34
N PHE A 78 -4.44 -3.02 3.69
CA PHE A 78 -4.16 -1.69 4.22
C PHE A 78 -5.47 -1.00 4.59
N GLN A 79 -5.62 -0.67 5.87
CA GLN A 79 -6.76 0.09 6.38
C GLN A 79 -6.37 1.56 6.39
N VAL A 80 -7.05 2.37 5.58
CA VAL A 80 -6.81 3.81 5.45
C VAL A 80 -7.94 4.53 6.18
N SER A 81 -7.60 5.40 7.11
CA SER A 81 -8.58 6.13 7.93
C SER A 81 -8.26 7.62 8.00
N TRP A 82 -9.30 8.46 8.07
CA TRP A 82 -9.15 9.92 8.13
C TRP A 82 -10.35 10.58 8.79
N GLY A 83 -10.18 11.85 9.16
CA GLY A 83 -11.20 12.61 9.87
C GLY A 83 -11.25 12.30 11.36
N SER A 84 -11.97 13.12 12.11
CA SER A 84 -12.07 12.99 13.56
C SER A 84 -13.28 12.14 13.96
N HIS A 85 -14.51 12.43 13.53
CA HIS A 85 -15.71 11.65 13.90
C HIS A 85 -16.91 11.85 12.93
N PRO A 86 -17.61 10.77 12.52
CA PRO A 86 -17.11 9.39 12.52
C PRO A 86 -15.84 9.30 11.66
N THR A 87 -14.87 8.52 12.08
CA THR A 87 -13.65 8.31 11.29
C THR A 87 -14.03 7.61 9.99
N SER A 88 -13.80 8.28 8.87
CA SER A 88 -13.96 7.68 7.55
C SER A 88 -12.87 6.64 7.35
N ARG A 89 -13.20 5.55 6.66
CA ARG A 89 -12.27 4.44 6.46
C ARG A 89 -12.51 3.76 5.13
N SER A 90 -11.42 3.30 4.52
CA SER A 90 -11.40 2.49 3.30
C SER A 90 -10.33 1.41 3.41
N VAL A 91 -10.55 0.26 2.78
CA VAL A 91 -9.65 -0.89 2.82
C VAL A 91 -9.07 -1.16 1.44
N ILE A 92 -7.74 -1.18 1.32
CA ILE A 92 -7.02 -1.41 0.06
C ILE A 92 -6.21 -2.70 0.20
N ASN A 93 -6.35 -3.62 -0.75
CA ASN A 93 -5.53 -4.84 -0.80
C ASN A 93 -4.42 -4.68 -1.84
N LEU A 94 -3.19 -5.04 -1.48
CA LEU A 94 -2.01 -4.99 -2.35
C LEU A 94 -1.19 -6.27 -2.21
N GLU A 95 -0.57 -6.70 -3.30
CA GLU A 95 0.46 -7.74 -3.28
C GLU A 95 1.84 -7.15 -2.99
N VAL A 96 2.63 -7.88 -2.20
CA VAL A 96 4.02 -7.57 -1.90
C VAL A 96 4.89 -8.73 -2.34
N LEU A 97 5.82 -8.48 -3.24
CA LEU A 97 6.74 -9.49 -3.78
C LEU A 97 7.87 -9.79 -2.78
N PRO A 98 8.60 -10.91 -2.94
CA PRO A 98 9.81 -11.19 -2.17
C PRO A 98 10.84 -10.06 -2.24
N ALA A 99 11.60 -9.86 -1.16
CA ALA A 99 12.71 -8.91 -1.13
C ALA A 99 13.72 -9.22 -2.26
N GLY A 100 14.27 -8.17 -2.87
CA GLY A 100 15.20 -8.28 -3.99
C GLY A 100 14.59 -8.68 -5.33
N SER A 101 13.25 -8.75 -5.44
CA SER A 101 12.58 -8.95 -6.73
C SER A 101 12.88 -7.80 -7.68
N LEU A 102 13.05 -8.13 -8.97
CA LEU A 102 13.15 -7.13 -10.03
C LEU A 102 11.75 -6.61 -10.37
N PRO A 103 11.59 -5.34 -10.77
CA PRO A 103 10.31 -4.84 -11.27
C PRO A 103 9.84 -5.71 -12.45
N SER A 104 8.54 -6.04 -12.48
CA SER A 104 7.98 -6.71 -13.64
C SER A 104 8.20 -5.87 -14.92
N PRO A 105 8.50 -6.50 -16.06
CA PRO A 105 8.55 -5.81 -17.34
C PRO A 105 7.22 -5.08 -17.60
N PRO A 106 7.24 -3.87 -18.16
CA PRO A 106 6.01 -3.16 -18.47
C PRO A 106 5.12 -3.99 -19.41
N GLY A 107 3.90 -4.30 -18.97
CA GLY A 107 2.88 -5.00 -19.78
C GLY A 107 2.52 -6.42 -19.32
N VAL A 108 3.19 -6.97 -18.30
CA VAL A 108 2.75 -8.23 -17.67
C VAL A 108 1.94 -7.87 -16.44
N ALA A 109 0.61 -7.86 -16.55
CA ALA A 109 -0.24 -7.92 -15.37
C ALA A 109 0.08 -9.22 -14.64
N ALA A 110 0.30 -9.16 -13.32
CA ALA A 110 0.47 -10.34 -12.49
C ALA A 110 -0.71 -11.29 -12.75
N ALA A 111 -0.43 -12.41 -13.39
CA ALA A 111 -1.42 -13.45 -13.60
C ALA A 111 -1.60 -14.17 -12.26
N GLY A 112 -2.73 -13.90 -11.61
CA GLY A 112 -3.19 -14.55 -10.39
C GLY A 112 -4.71 -14.54 -10.35
#